data_AF-A0A9E5WUC8-F1
#
_entry.id   AF-A0A9E5WUC8-F1
#
_cell.length_a   1.000
_cell.length_b   1.000
_cell.length_c   1.000
_cell.angle_alpha   90.00
_cell.angle_beta   90.00
_cell.angle_gamma   90.00
#
_symmetry.space_group_name_H-M   'P 1'
#
loop_
_entity.id
_entity.type
_entity.pdbx_description
1 polymer ?
#
loop_
_entity_poly.entity_id
_entity_poly.type
_entity_poly.pdbx_seq_one_letter_code
_entity_poly.pdbx_strand_id
1 'polypeptide(L)'
;MYTIKKYTILLVILALTACGKSGLEGVYTALGGVQELNFNHDGTVVQSLMGSKVAEHKYELDGNEIKIRASDSSSYILTILENGDIQGPGNLVFTLKK
;
A
#
# COMPACT_ATOMS: atom_id res chain seq x y z
N MET A 1 -14.99 -10.81 55.15
CA MET A 1 -15.50 -11.69 54.07
C MET A 1 -16.39 -10.85 53.17
N TYR A 2 -15.88 -10.39 52.03
CA TYR A 2 -16.66 -9.66 51.03
C TYR A 2 -16.89 -10.57 49.83
N THR A 3 -18.17 -10.74 49.51
CA THR A 3 -18.75 -11.67 48.53
C THR A 3 -18.26 -11.39 47.11
N ILE A 4 -17.65 -12.41 46.49
CA ILE A 4 -17.21 -12.39 45.09
C ILE A 4 -18.46 -12.45 44.18
N LYS A 5 -18.84 -11.31 43.59
CA LYS A 5 -19.85 -11.23 42.51
C LYS A 5 -19.14 -10.96 41.18
N LYS A 6 -19.25 -11.95 40.29
CA LYS A 6 -19.08 -11.95 38.82
C LYS A 6 -18.78 -10.58 38.19
N TYR A 7 -17.49 -10.26 38.00
CA TYR A 7 -17.05 -9.29 37.00
C TYR A 7 -16.44 -10.04 35.82
N THR A 8 -17.37 -10.51 34.98
CA THR A 8 -17.13 -10.91 33.60
C THR A 8 -16.37 -9.79 32.89
N ILE A 9 -15.17 -10.11 32.40
CA ILE A 9 -14.60 -9.67 31.12
C ILE A 9 -14.91 -8.20 30.80
N LEU A 10 -14.09 -7.27 31.30
CA LEU A 10 -14.17 -5.87 30.89
C LEU A 10 -12.87 -5.45 30.19
N LEU A 11 -13.01 -5.26 28.88
CA LEU A 11 -12.22 -4.38 28.02
C LEU A 11 -10.80 -4.84 27.63
N VAL A 12 -10.77 -5.94 26.90
CA VAL A 12 -9.91 -6.08 25.71
C VAL A 12 -10.38 -5.05 24.67
N ILE A 13 -9.82 -3.84 24.68
CA ILE A 13 -9.87 -2.87 23.57
C ILE A 13 -8.78 -1.82 23.81
N LEU A 14 -7.54 -2.21 23.52
CA LEU A 14 -6.57 -1.28 22.97
C LEU A 14 -5.63 -2.04 22.02
N ALA A 15 -6.22 -3.01 21.31
CA ALA A 15 -5.57 -3.62 20.17
C ALA A 15 -5.78 -2.67 18.98
N LEU A 16 -4.68 -2.38 18.30
CA LEU A 16 -4.58 -1.55 17.10
C LEU A 16 -4.75 -0.05 17.35
N THR A 17 -3.68 0.56 17.86
CA THR A 17 -3.16 1.73 17.16
C THR A 17 -3.07 1.37 15.67
N ALA A 18 -4.13 1.64 14.90
CA ALA A 18 -4.02 1.96 13.49
C ALA A 18 -3.22 3.28 13.44
N CYS A 19 -1.95 3.16 13.77
CA CYS A 19 -1.01 4.25 13.85
C CYS A 19 -0.80 4.66 12.41
N GLY A 20 -1.50 5.73 12.06
CA GLY A 20 -1.32 6.61 10.92
C GLY A 20 -0.58 6.00 9.74
N LYS A 21 -1.35 5.50 8.78
CA LYS A 21 -1.26 5.91 7.36
C LYS A 21 0.11 6.46 6.92
N SER A 22 1.18 5.69 7.06
CA SER A 22 2.44 5.94 6.38
C SER A 22 2.22 5.50 4.95
N GLY A 23 1.79 6.44 4.09
CA GLY A 23 1.75 6.20 2.66
C GLY A 23 3.15 5.80 2.16
N LEU A 24 3.18 4.99 1.11
CA LEU A 24 4.40 4.73 0.38
C LEU A 24 4.85 6.02 -0.31
N GLU A 25 6.15 6.30 -0.30
CA GLU A 25 6.73 7.44 -1.03
C GLU A 25 7.87 6.94 -1.89
N GLY A 26 7.91 7.41 -3.14
CA GLY A 26 9.04 7.18 -4.02
C GLY A 26 8.63 6.79 -5.43
N VAL A 27 9.61 6.90 -6.32
CA VAL A 27 9.47 6.50 -7.72
C VAL A 27 10.04 5.10 -7.87
N TYR A 28 9.21 4.16 -8.29
CA TYR A 28 9.59 2.78 -8.57
C TYR A 28 9.58 2.56 -10.07
N THR A 29 10.60 1.91 -10.60
CA THR A 29 10.78 1.71 -12.05
C THR A 29 10.86 0.25 -12.41
N ALA A 30 10.27 -0.12 -13.55
CA ALA A 30 10.38 -1.44 -14.14
C ALA A 30 10.83 -1.33 -15.60
N LEU A 31 11.24 -2.47 -16.19
CA LEU A 31 11.63 -2.56 -17.60
C LEU A 31 12.70 -1.53 -18.01
N GLY A 32 13.69 -1.31 -17.13
CA GLY A 32 14.76 -0.33 -17.38
C GLY A 32 14.30 1.13 -17.39
N GLY A 33 13.19 1.45 -16.72
CA GLY A 33 12.64 2.81 -16.64
C GLY A 33 11.54 3.11 -17.65
N VAL A 34 11.14 2.13 -18.46
CA VAL A 34 10.01 2.30 -19.39
C VAL A 34 8.69 2.47 -18.64
N GLN A 35 8.50 1.79 -17.52
CA GLN A 35 7.35 1.99 -16.63
C GLN A 35 7.80 2.55 -15.29
N GLU A 36 7.05 3.53 -14.79
CA GLU A 36 7.28 4.13 -13.48
C GLU A 36 5.99 4.22 -12.66
N LEU A 37 6.10 3.97 -11.36
CA LEU A 37 5.07 4.20 -10.34
C LEU A 37 5.62 5.22 -9.35
N ASN A 38 5.03 6.41 -9.31
CA ASN A 38 5.37 7.42 -8.31
C ASN A 38 4.30 7.44 -7.22
N PHE A 39 4.64 6.92 -6.04
CA PHE A 39 3.77 6.93 -4.88
C PHE A 39 3.95 8.23 -4.09
N ASN A 40 2.83 8.89 -3.81
CA ASN A 40 2.78 10.13 -3.05
C ASN A 40 2.20 9.87 -1.65
N HIS A 41 2.62 10.69 -0.68
CA HIS A 41 2.11 10.66 0.69
C HIS A 41 0.60 10.92 0.84
N ASP A 42 -0.02 11.56 -0.16
CA ASP A 42 -1.45 11.87 -0.15
C ASP A 42 -2.35 10.66 -0.53
N GLY A 43 -1.74 9.48 -0.71
CA GLY A 43 -2.43 8.25 -1.10
C GLY A 43 -2.72 8.19 -2.60
N THR A 44 -2.01 8.96 -3.43
CA THR A 44 -2.04 8.83 -4.89
C THR A 44 -0.82 8.11 -5.43
N VAL A 45 -1.01 7.39 -6.53
CA VAL A 45 0.07 6.82 -7.33
C VAL A 45 -0.07 7.29 -8.77
N VAL A 46 1.00 7.85 -9.32
CA VAL A 46 1.09 8.26 -10.71
C VAL A 46 1.79 7.17 -11.50
N GLN A 47 1.15 6.70 -12.56
CA GLN A 47 1.72 5.78 -13.53
C GLN A 47 2.27 6.56 -14.72
N SER A 48 3.51 6.26 -15.09
CA SER A 48 4.15 6.79 -16.29
C SER A 48 4.62 5.66 -17.20
N LEU A 49 4.48 5.87 -18.50
CA LEU A 49 5.02 5.01 -19.53
C LEU A 49 5.90 5.87 -20.46
N MET A 50 7.16 5.49 -20.64
CA MET A 50 8.14 6.21 -21.44
C MET A 50 8.21 7.72 -21.07
N GLY A 51 8.18 8.02 -19.77
CA GLY A 51 8.23 9.39 -19.23
C GLY A 51 6.94 10.19 -19.36
N SER A 52 5.89 9.65 -19.98
CA SER A 52 4.57 10.31 -20.07
C SER A 52 3.65 9.77 -18.98
N LYS A 53 3.00 10.67 -18.23
CA LYS A 53 1.94 10.31 -17.29
C LYS A 53 0.78 9.70 -18.05
N VAL A 54 0.47 8.44 -17.77
CA VAL A 54 -0.64 7.71 -18.40
C VAL A 54 -1.86 7.59 -17.48
N ALA A 55 -1.64 7.58 -16.16
CA ALA A 55 -2.72 7.53 -15.20
C ALA A 55 -2.34 8.08 -13.81
N GLU A 56 -3.35 8.41 -13.02
CA GLU A 56 -3.23 8.71 -11.59
C GLU A 56 -4.37 8.01 -10.86
N HIS A 57 -4.03 7.33 -9.77
CA HIS A 57 -4.98 6.52 -9.02
C HIS A 57 -4.83 6.76 -7.53
N LYS A 58 -5.88 6.41 -6.78
CA LYS A 58 -5.77 6.25 -5.33
C LYS A 58 -5.25 4.85 -5.02
N TYR A 59 -4.39 4.76 -4.01
CA TYR A 59 -3.94 3.48 -3.47
C TYR A 59 -4.24 3.38 -1.98
N GLU A 60 -4.36 2.15 -1.51
CA GLU A 60 -4.47 1.78 -0.11
C GLU A 60 -3.41 0.73 0.22
N LEU A 61 -2.83 0.83 1.40
CA LEU A 61 -1.90 -0.17 1.92
C LEU A 61 -2.62 -1.11 2.87
N ASP A 62 -2.42 -2.40 2.69
CA ASP A 62 -2.85 -3.45 3.61
C ASP A 62 -1.69 -4.42 3.86
N GLY A 63 -0.94 -4.18 4.93
CA GLY A 63 0.29 -4.90 5.22
C GLY A 63 1.34 -4.70 4.11
N ASN A 64 1.64 -5.78 3.38
CA ASN A 64 2.56 -5.79 2.24
C ASN A 64 1.83 -5.69 0.89
N GLU A 65 0.52 -5.49 0.88
CA GLU A 65 -0.25 -5.31 -0.35
C GLU A 65 -0.57 -3.84 -0.60
N ILE A 66 -0.48 -3.44 -1.87
CA ILE A 66 -0.86 -2.13 -2.37
C ILE A 66 -2.06 -2.33 -3.28
N LYS A 67 -3.23 -1.89 -2.84
CA LYS A 67 -4.44 -1.94 -3.66
C LYS A 67 -4.59 -0.64 -4.44
N ILE A 68 -4.51 -0.72 -5.77
CA ILE A 68 -4.72 0.42 -6.67
C ILE A 68 -6.14 0.38 -7.21
N ARG A 69 -6.87 1.50 -7.05
CA ARG A 69 -8.23 1.66 -7.57
C ARG A 69 -8.18 2.43 -8.88
N ALA A 70 -8.46 1.76 -9.99
CA ALA A 70 -8.56 2.37 -11.30
C ALA A 70 -9.91 3.04 -11.51
N SER A 71 -9.97 3.98 -12.46
CA SER A 71 -11.14 4.84 -12.70
C SER A 71 -12.35 4.09 -13.29
N ASP A 72 -12.13 2.91 -13.86
CA ASP A 72 -13.13 2.07 -14.52
C ASP A 72 -13.76 1.02 -13.58
N SER A 73 -13.67 1.24 -12.27
CA SER A 73 -14.06 0.28 -11.22
C SER A 73 -13.21 -0.98 -11.16
N SER A 74 -12.17 -1.10 -11.98
CA SER A 74 -11.17 -2.16 -11.82
C SER A 74 -10.22 -1.84 -10.68
N SER A 75 -9.67 -2.88 -10.06
CA SER A 75 -8.61 -2.73 -9.08
C SER A 75 -7.61 -3.84 -9.26
N TYR A 76 -6.35 -3.55 -9.00
CA TYR A 76 -5.29 -4.54 -9.01
C TYR A 76 -4.42 -4.37 -7.77
N ILE A 77 -3.73 -5.46 -7.42
CA ILE A 77 -2.91 -5.54 -6.22
C ILE A 77 -1.44 -5.60 -6.67
N LEU A 78 -0.60 -4.83 -5.99
CA LEU A 78 0.84 -4.97 -6.01
C LEU A 78 1.30 -5.51 -4.65
N THR A 79 2.44 -6.19 -4.62
CA THR A 79 3.01 -6.75 -3.39
C THR A 79 4.36 -6.12 -3.12
N ILE A 80 4.55 -5.62 -1.91
CA ILE A 80 5.83 -5.16 -1.38
C ILE A 80 6.64 -6.40 -0.98
N LEU A 81 7.80 -6.58 -1.61
CA LEU A 81 8.74 -7.66 -1.33
C LEU A 81 9.61 -7.33 -0.11
N GLU A 82 10.25 -8.33 0.48
CA GLU A 82 11.11 -8.16 1.67
C GLU A 82 12.27 -7.18 1.46
N ASN A 83 12.74 -7.04 0.22
CA ASN A 83 13.80 -6.11 -0.16
C ASN A 83 13.29 -4.68 -0.43
N GLY A 84 11.99 -4.42 -0.29
CA GLY A 84 11.35 -3.13 -0.54
C GLY A 84 10.95 -2.88 -2.00
N ASP A 85 11.22 -3.81 -2.92
CA ASP A 85 10.72 -3.75 -4.30
C ASP A 85 9.21 -4.03 -4.34
N ILE A 86 8.57 -3.66 -5.45
CA ILE A 86 7.14 -3.84 -5.66
C ILE A 86 6.92 -4.80 -6.81
N GLN A 87 6.21 -5.90 -6.56
CA GLN A 87 5.80 -6.86 -7.57
C GLN A 87 4.38 -6.56 -8.04
N GLY A 88 4.21 -6.39 -9.34
CA GLY A 88 2.91 -6.27 -9.99
C GLY A 88 2.45 -7.54 -10.70
N PRO A 89 1.29 -7.48 -11.38
CA PRO A 89 0.76 -8.56 -12.19
C PRO A 89 1.79 -9.09 -13.21
N GLY A 90 1.80 -10.40 -13.45
CA GLY A 90 2.73 -11.02 -14.40
C GLY A 90 4.18 -11.10 -13.92
N ASN A 91 4.43 -11.01 -12.60
CA ASN A 91 5.77 -11.00 -11.99
C ASN A 91 6.64 -9.81 -12.42
N LEU A 92 6.03 -8.72 -12.84
CA LEU A 92 6.75 -7.49 -13.13
C LEU A 92 7.27 -6.88 -11.82
N VAL A 93 8.57 -6.68 -11.72
CA VAL A 93 9.19 -6.10 -10.51
C VAL A 93 9.56 -4.64 -10.78
N PHE A 94 9.13 -3.77 -9.87
CA PHE A 94 9.48 -2.36 -9.83
C PHE A 94 10.47 -2.12 -8.69
N THR A 95 11.60 -1.53 -9.01
CA THR A 95 12.66 -1.19 -8.05
C THR A 95 12.68 0.29 -7.78
N LEU A 96 12.91 0.68 -6.53
CA LEU A 96 13.03 2.08 -6.13
C LEU A 96 14.14 2.78 -6.95
N LYS A 97 13.78 3.87 -7.62
CA LYS A 97 14.69 4.74 -8.34
C LYS A 97 15.57 5.46 -7.31
N LYS A 98 16.85 5.11 -7.29
CA LYS A 98 17.85 5.77 -6.45
C LYS A 98 18.21 7.14 -6.97
#